data_AF-A0A2V9YYN1-F1
#
_entry.id   AF-A0A2V9YYN1-F1
#
_cell.length_a   1.000
_cell.length_b   1.000
_cell.length_c   1.000
_cell.angle_alpha   90.00
_cell.angle_beta   90.00
_cell.angle_gamma   90.00
#
_symmetry.space_group_name_H-M   'P 1'
#
loop_
_entity.id
_entity.type
_entity.pdbx_description
1 polymer ?
#
loop_
_entity_poly.entity_id
_entity_poly.type
_entity_poly.pdbx_seq_one_letter_code
_entity_poly.pdbx_strand_id
1 'polypeptide(L)'
;MSKSLGNFFTLRDLVLKGHKPSSLRYLLASVPYRTQLNFTFSGLKQAAESVQRLRNFQLRLTTAQFPAGANPELAALAQQTIDKIRAALEDDLNTAQAQAAIFEMVRQANAAADANQMKQEDVPLLLNALEKFDEIFAVLKDDDEPKIQRIIEWAEAEGKLENASNELV
;
A
#
# COMPACT_ATOMS: atom_id res chain seq x y z
N MET A 1 -14.60 18.08 -0.54
CA MET A 1 -15.27 17.77 0.74
C MET A 1 -15.40 19.05 1.54
N SER A 2 -16.58 19.37 2.10
CA SER A 2 -16.79 20.56 2.91
C SER A 2 -17.74 20.27 4.06
N LYS A 3 -17.53 20.93 5.21
CA LYS A 3 -18.42 20.79 6.37
C LYS A 3 -19.84 21.29 6.07
N SER A 4 -19.97 22.37 5.31
CA SER A 4 -21.26 22.98 4.95
C SER A 4 -22.13 22.11 4.04
N LEU A 5 -21.52 21.25 3.21
CA LEU A 5 -22.24 20.29 2.37
C LEU A 5 -22.49 18.93 3.06
N GLY A 6 -22.13 18.79 4.33
CA GLY A 6 -22.30 17.54 5.09
C GLY A 6 -21.47 16.35 4.57
N ASN A 7 -20.54 16.58 3.64
CA ASN A 7 -19.74 15.54 2.97
C ASN A 7 -18.26 15.56 3.40
N PHE A 8 -18.04 15.78 4.69
CA PHE A 8 -16.72 15.84 5.31
C PHE A 8 -16.51 14.63 6.20
N PHE A 9 -15.37 13.96 6.04
CA PHE A 9 -14.96 12.84 6.88
C PHE A 9 -13.59 13.15 7.49
N THR A 10 -13.44 12.93 8.79
CA THR A 10 -12.14 12.88 9.44
C THR A 10 -11.52 11.50 9.29
N LEU A 11 -10.21 11.40 9.54
CA LEU A 11 -9.52 10.12 9.62
C LEU A 11 -10.21 9.18 10.64
N ARG A 12 -10.60 9.71 11.79
CA ARG A 12 -11.27 8.94 12.85
C ARG A 12 -12.63 8.43 12.38
N ASP A 13 -13.41 9.25 11.69
CA ASP A 13 -14.71 8.83 11.14
C ASP A 13 -14.54 7.66 10.16
N LEU A 14 -13.53 7.72 9.29
CA LEU A 14 -13.27 6.66 8.31
C LEU A 14 -12.75 5.39 8.98
N VAL A 15 -11.89 5.52 10.00
CA VAL A 15 -11.42 4.36 10.77
C VAL A 15 -12.56 3.72 11.54
N LEU A 16 -13.41 4.50 12.23
CA LEU A 16 -14.60 4.00 12.91
C LEU A 16 -15.61 3.37 11.94
N LYS A 17 -15.57 3.70 10.65
CA LYS A 17 -16.35 3.03 9.60
C LYS A 17 -15.73 1.73 9.08
N GLY A 18 -14.63 1.25 9.67
CA GLY A 18 -13.97 -0.01 9.32
C GLY A 18 -12.83 0.14 8.30
N HIS A 19 -12.42 1.36 7.94
CA HIS A 19 -11.34 1.56 6.98
C HIS A 19 -9.96 1.58 7.64
N LYS A 20 -9.05 0.74 7.13
CA LYS A 20 -7.68 0.65 7.67
C LYS A 20 -6.87 1.94 7.42
N PRO A 21 -6.09 2.42 8.42
CA PRO A 21 -5.18 3.55 8.27
C PRO A 21 -4.21 3.43 7.07
N SER A 22 -3.66 2.25 6.81
CA SER A 22 -2.80 1.97 5.65
C SER A 22 -3.50 2.23 4.31
N SER A 23 -4.77 1.87 4.20
CA SER A 23 -5.58 2.09 2.99
C SER A 23 -5.84 3.58 2.77
N LEU A 24 -6.09 4.32 3.85
CA LEU A 24 -6.24 5.78 3.81
C LEU A 24 -4.94 6.46 3.38
N ARG A 25 -3.80 6.05 3.96
CA ARG A 25 -2.48 6.56 3.57
C ARG A 25 -2.20 6.30 2.09
N TYR A 26 -2.46 5.09 1.62
CA TYR A 26 -2.27 4.73 0.22
C TYR A 26 -3.13 5.58 -0.72
N LEU A 27 -4.42 5.74 -0.41
CA LEU A 27 -5.34 6.56 -1.20
C LEU A 27 -4.90 8.02 -1.26
N LEU A 28 -4.48 8.60 -0.14
CA LEU A 28 -4.03 9.99 -0.09
C LEU A 28 -2.77 10.23 -0.94
N ALA A 29 -1.95 9.21 -1.14
CA ALA A 29 -0.76 9.24 -1.98
C ALA A 29 -1.04 8.76 -3.44
N SER A 30 -2.28 8.47 -3.81
CA SER A 30 -2.60 7.92 -5.15
C SER A 30 -2.54 8.93 -6.29
N VAL A 31 -2.46 10.22 -5.97
CA VAL A 31 -2.25 11.32 -6.92
C VAL A 31 -1.14 12.23 -6.41
N PRO A 32 -0.41 12.95 -7.29
CA PRO A 32 0.59 13.93 -6.86
C PRO A 32 -0.03 14.97 -5.92
N TYR A 33 0.73 15.45 -4.94
CA TYR A 33 0.22 16.32 -3.87
C TYR A 33 -0.45 17.62 -4.34
N ARG A 34 -0.06 18.14 -5.52
CA ARG A 34 -0.67 19.34 -6.13
C ARG A 34 -1.96 19.05 -6.89
N THR A 35 -2.35 17.78 -7.00
CA THR A 35 -3.55 17.34 -7.70
C THR A 35 -4.70 17.20 -6.73
N GLN A 36 -5.89 17.67 -7.12
CA GLN A 36 -7.08 17.48 -6.32
C GLN A 36 -7.47 16.00 -6.31
N LEU A 37 -7.35 15.35 -5.15
CA LEU A 37 -7.87 14.00 -4.96
C LEU A 37 -9.40 14.02 -4.88
N ASN A 38 -10.05 13.31 -5.80
CA ASN A 38 -11.48 13.03 -5.71
C ASN A 38 -11.73 11.83 -4.78
N PHE A 39 -11.93 12.10 -3.49
CA PHE A 39 -12.20 11.06 -2.50
C PHE A 39 -13.55 10.38 -2.77
N THR A 40 -13.53 9.05 -2.86
CA THR A 40 -14.74 8.20 -2.91
C THR A 40 -14.53 6.93 -2.08
N PHE A 41 -15.59 6.37 -1.52
CA PHE A 41 -15.51 5.08 -0.82
C PHE A 41 -15.08 3.93 -1.73
N SER A 42 -15.45 3.97 -3.01
CA SER A 42 -14.94 3.02 -4.02
C SER A 42 -13.43 3.14 -4.19
N GLY A 43 -12.89 4.36 -4.28
CA GLY A 43 -11.44 4.59 -4.34
C GLY A 43 -10.72 4.11 -3.09
N LEU A 44 -11.32 4.30 -1.91
CA LEU A 44 -10.76 3.78 -0.65
C LEU A 44 -10.74 2.25 -0.60
N LYS A 45 -11.78 1.59 -1.12
CA LYS A 45 -11.80 0.13 -1.26
C LYS A 45 -10.70 -0.37 -2.20
N GLN A 46 -10.53 0.28 -3.35
CA GLN A 46 -9.45 -0.05 -4.31
C GLN A 46 -8.06 0.17 -3.70
N ALA A 47 -7.89 1.20 -2.86
CA ALA A 47 -6.66 1.42 -2.11
C ALA A 47 -6.37 0.28 -1.13
N ALA A 48 -7.38 -0.21 -0.40
CA ALA A 48 -7.25 -1.36 0.49
C ALA A 48 -6.84 -2.64 -0.27
N GLU A 49 -7.47 -2.92 -1.41
CA GLU A 49 -7.11 -4.03 -2.29
C GLU A 49 -5.67 -3.91 -2.81
N SER A 50 -5.21 -2.69 -3.09
CA SER A 50 -3.84 -2.43 -3.53
C SER A 50 -2.82 -2.69 -2.43
N VAL A 51 -3.07 -2.20 -1.20
CA VAL A 51 -2.23 -2.53 -0.03
C VAL A 51 -2.17 -4.04 0.20
N GLN A 52 -3.31 -4.73 0.12
CA GLN A 52 -3.35 -6.18 0.30
C GLN A 52 -2.54 -6.92 -0.78
N ARG A 53 -2.60 -6.48 -2.04
CA ARG A 53 -1.79 -7.09 -3.12
C ARG A 53 -0.29 -6.96 -2.87
N LEU A 54 0.17 -5.80 -2.38
CA LEU A 54 1.57 -5.58 -2.04
C LEU A 54 2.01 -6.49 -0.86
N ARG A 55 1.20 -6.55 0.20
CA ARG A 55 1.46 -7.43 1.36
C ARG A 55 1.45 -8.91 0.98
N ASN A 56 0.52 -9.34 0.12
CA ASN A 56 0.46 -10.71 -0.38
C ASN A 56 1.69 -11.07 -1.22
N PHE A 57 2.18 -10.14 -2.05
CA PHE A 57 3.40 -10.35 -2.81
C PHE A 57 4.62 -10.47 -1.90
N GLN A 58 4.75 -9.59 -0.89
CA GLN A 58 5.79 -9.70 0.13
C GLN A 58 5.72 -11.06 0.86
N LEU A 59 4.53 -11.48 1.28
CA LEU A 59 4.32 -12.78 1.92
C LEU A 59 4.73 -13.93 1.02
N ARG A 60 4.39 -13.89 -0.27
CA ARG A 60 4.80 -14.90 -1.26
C ARG A 60 6.32 -15.00 -1.33
N LEU A 61 7.01 -13.86 -1.45
CA LEU A 61 8.46 -13.80 -1.52
C LEU A 61 9.15 -14.40 -0.28
N THR A 62 8.55 -14.25 0.91
CA THR A 62 9.14 -14.73 2.17
C THR A 62 8.73 -16.14 2.58
N THR A 63 7.67 -16.70 1.99
CA THR A 63 7.12 -18.01 2.40
C THR A 63 7.19 -19.08 1.32
N ALA A 64 7.21 -18.70 0.04
CA ALA A 64 7.33 -19.66 -1.05
C ALA A 64 8.76 -20.21 -1.16
N GLN A 65 8.88 -21.44 -1.66
CA GLN A 65 10.16 -22.04 -1.99
C GLN A 65 10.44 -21.82 -3.48
N PHE A 66 11.59 -21.24 -3.78
CA PHE A 66 12.07 -21.06 -5.14
C PHE A 66 13.25 -21.99 -5.40
N PRO A 67 13.46 -22.46 -6.65
CA PRO A 67 14.64 -23.23 -7.01
C PRO A 67 15.91 -22.38 -6.93
N ALA A 68 17.05 -23.03 -6.69
CA ALA A 68 18.35 -22.37 -6.60
C ALA A 68 18.75 -21.67 -7.92
N GLY A 69 19.62 -20.67 -7.80
CA GLY A 69 20.16 -19.86 -8.89
C GLY A 69 19.58 -18.45 -8.92
N ALA A 70 19.75 -17.80 -10.07
CA ALA A 70 19.34 -16.43 -10.33
C ALA A 70 18.66 -16.30 -11.71
N ASN A 71 17.77 -15.33 -11.83
CA ASN A 71 17.22 -14.87 -13.10
C ASN A 71 17.67 -13.42 -13.35
N PRO A 72 18.62 -13.18 -14.27
CA PRO A 72 19.10 -11.82 -14.59
C PRO A 72 18.00 -10.83 -14.98
N GLU A 73 16.90 -11.31 -15.57
CA GLU A 73 15.76 -10.46 -15.94
C GLU A 73 15.02 -9.93 -14.71
N LEU A 74 14.88 -10.75 -13.65
CA LEU A 74 14.25 -10.32 -12.39
C LEU A 74 15.16 -9.39 -11.59
N ALA A 75 16.48 -9.63 -11.62
CA ALA A 75 17.45 -8.70 -11.04
C ALA A 75 17.38 -7.32 -11.73
N ALA A 76 17.35 -7.30 -13.06
CA ALA A 76 17.18 -6.08 -13.84
C ALA A 76 15.82 -5.41 -13.56
N LEU A 77 14.74 -6.18 -13.49
CA LEU A 77 13.40 -5.67 -13.17
C LEU A 77 13.36 -4.97 -11.80
N ALA A 78 13.96 -5.58 -10.77
CA ALA A 78 14.01 -4.99 -9.43
C ALA A 78 14.76 -3.65 -9.44
N GLN A 79 15.94 -3.61 -10.07
CA GLN A 79 16.74 -2.39 -10.17
C GLN A 79 16.02 -1.29 -10.97
N GLN A 80 15.46 -1.63 -12.13
CA GLN A 80 14.68 -0.70 -12.95
C GLN A 80 13.47 -0.15 -12.19
N THR A 81 12.85 -0.95 -11.33
CA THR A 81 11.71 -0.51 -10.51
C THR A 81 12.14 0.53 -9.50
N ILE A 82 13.27 0.30 -8.81
CA ILE A 82 13.85 1.28 -7.87
C ILE A 82 14.18 2.59 -8.59
N ASP A 83 14.81 2.51 -9.76
CA ASP A 83 15.17 3.71 -10.52
C ASP A 83 13.93 4.46 -11.04
N LYS A 84 12.88 3.75 -11.48
CA LYS A 84 11.59 4.36 -11.86
C LYS A 84 10.89 5.02 -10.68
N ILE A 85 10.88 4.39 -9.50
CA ILE A 85 10.33 4.99 -8.28
C ILE A 85 11.08 6.28 -7.95
N ARG A 86 12.42 6.24 -7.98
CA ARG A 86 13.26 7.42 -7.70
C ARG A 86 12.98 8.54 -8.69
N ALA A 87 13.04 8.26 -10.00
CA ALA A 87 12.81 9.25 -11.04
C ALA A 87 11.41 9.87 -10.95
N ALA A 88 10.38 9.06 -10.66
CA ALA A 88 9.02 9.58 -10.44
C ALA A 88 8.95 10.54 -9.24
N LEU A 89 9.65 10.24 -8.14
CA LEU A 89 9.66 11.11 -6.97
C LEU A 89 10.51 12.37 -7.18
N GLU A 90 11.58 12.29 -7.97
CA GLU A 90 12.38 13.44 -8.41
C GLU A 90 11.58 14.39 -9.33
N ASP A 91 10.60 13.86 -10.06
CA ASP A 91 9.62 14.63 -10.84
C ASP A 91 8.46 15.13 -9.95
N ASP A 92 8.71 16.17 -9.14
CA ASP A 92 7.73 16.83 -8.26
C ASP A 92 6.90 15.86 -7.39
N LEU A 93 7.57 14.86 -6.79
CA LEU A 93 6.92 13.86 -5.92
C LEU A 93 5.75 13.15 -6.61
N ASN A 94 5.93 12.69 -7.85
CA ASN A 94 4.90 11.98 -8.60
C ASN A 94 4.63 10.58 -8.03
N THR A 95 3.86 10.53 -6.95
CA THR A 95 3.52 9.30 -6.24
C THR A 95 2.70 8.33 -7.08
N ALA A 96 1.88 8.83 -8.02
CA ALA A 96 1.10 7.98 -8.92
C ALA A 96 2.00 7.13 -9.83
N GLN A 97 3.05 7.73 -10.41
CA GLN A 97 4.03 7.00 -11.21
C GLN A 97 4.87 6.04 -10.37
N ALA A 98 5.27 6.42 -9.16
CA ALA A 98 5.97 5.52 -8.23
C ALA A 98 5.12 4.30 -7.86
N GLN A 99 3.82 4.49 -7.60
CA GLN A 99 2.87 3.39 -7.37
C GLN A 99 2.72 2.50 -8.61
N ALA A 100 2.63 3.08 -9.81
CA ALA A 100 2.55 2.29 -11.04
C ALA A 100 3.80 1.41 -11.24
N ALA A 101 5.00 1.93 -10.95
CA ALA A 101 6.25 1.19 -11.09
C ALA A 101 6.29 -0.06 -10.20
N ILE A 102 5.88 0.03 -8.92
CA ILE A 102 5.89 -1.13 -8.03
C ILE A 102 4.88 -2.19 -8.46
N PHE A 103 3.70 -1.80 -8.93
CA PHE A 103 2.68 -2.76 -9.37
C PHE A 103 3.06 -3.47 -10.67
N GLU A 104 3.79 -2.81 -11.56
CA GLU A 104 4.34 -3.45 -12.74
C GLU A 104 5.38 -4.51 -12.38
N MET A 105 6.25 -4.24 -11.40
CA MET A 105 7.17 -5.25 -10.84
C MET A 105 6.42 -6.43 -10.23
N VAL A 106 5.42 -6.17 -9.38
CA VAL A 106 4.60 -7.21 -8.73
C VAL A 106 3.95 -8.10 -9.80
N ARG A 107 3.44 -7.52 -10.88
CA ARG A 107 2.81 -8.27 -11.98
C ARG A 107 3.81 -9.19 -12.69
N GLN A 108 4.94 -8.64 -13.13
CA GLN A 108 5.96 -9.40 -13.86
C GLN A 108 6.61 -10.48 -12.99
N ALA A 109 6.95 -10.14 -11.74
CA ALA A 109 7.56 -11.07 -10.81
C ALA A 109 6.62 -12.23 -10.44
N ASN A 110 5.33 -11.97 -10.21
CA ASN A 110 4.36 -13.05 -9.99
C ASN A 110 4.25 -13.97 -11.22
N ALA A 111 4.20 -13.40 -12.43
CA ALA A 111 4.17 -14.21 -13.66
C ALA A 111 5.42 -15.10 -13.80
N ALA A 112 6.61 -14.57 -13.51
CA ALA A 112 7.84 -15.34 -13.51
C ALA A 112 7.84 -16.44 -12.43
N ALA A 113 7.30 -16.16 -11.24
CA ALA A 113 7.15 -17.15 -10.19
C ALA A 113 6.19 -18.28 -10.60
N ASP A 114 5.05 -17.95 -11.22
CA ASP A 114 4.08 -18.92 -11.73
C ASP A 114 4.67 -19.77 -12.88
N ALA A 115 5.61 -19.22 -13.64
CA ALA A 115 6.35 -19.91 -14.70
C ALA A 115 7.61 -20.67 -14.19
N ASN A 116 7.85 -20.75 -12.87
CA ASN A 116 9.06 -21.32 -12.26
C ASN A 116 10.40 -20.67 -12.70
N GLN A 117 10.32 -19.43 -13.18
CA GLN A 117 11.45 -18.61 -13.61
C GLN A 117 12.03 -17.75 -12.49
N MET A 118 11.31 -17.55 -11.38
CA MET A 118 11.86 -16.93 -10.17
C MET A 118 12.74 -17.89 -9.40
N LYS A 119 13.92 -17.43 -8.98
CA LYS A 119 14.92 -18.19 -8.26
C LYS A 119 15.21 -17.57 -6.89
N GLN A 120 15.91 -18.31 -6.04
CA GLN A 120 16.23 -17.89 -4.67
C GLN A 120 16.99 -16.58 -4.59
N GLU A 121 17.94 -16.33 -5.50
CA GLU A 121 18.77 -15.12 -5.49
C GLU A 121 17.99 -13.87 -5.93
N ASP A 122 16.83 -14.02 -6.58
CA ASP A 122 16.00 -12.90 -7.04
C ASP A 122 15.16 -12.30 -5.91
N VAL A 123 14.78 -13.12 -4.94
CA VAL A 123 13.91 -12.76 -3.79
C VAL A 123 14.43 -11.54 -3.02
N PRO A 124 15.69 -11.50 -2.53
CA PRO A 124 16.20 -10.34 -1.79
C PRO A 124 16.21 -9.06 -2.62
N LEU A 125 16.38 -9.15 -3.95
CA LEU A 125 16.37 -7.98 -4.84
C LEU A 125 14.96 -7.39 -4.97
N LEU A 126 13.94 -8.24 -5.13
CA LEU A 126 12.54 -7.84 -5.19
C LEU A 126 12.04 -7.30 -3.82
N LEU A 127 12.50 -7.89 -2.72
CA LEU A 127 12.23 -7.39 -1.37
C LEU A 127 12.86 -6.02 -1.14
N ASN A 128 14.09 -5.78 -1.61
CA ASN A 128 14.73 -4.46 -1.53
C ASN A 128 13.94 -3.41 -2.34
N ALA A 129 13.43 -3.76 -3.53
CA ALA A 129 12.57 -2.84 -4.28
C ALA A 129 11.26 -2.51 -3.56
N LEU A 130 10.64 -3.50 -2.88
CA LEU A 130 9.49 -3.29 -1.99
C LEU A 130 9.84 -2.39 -0.79
N GLU A 131 10.99 -2.59 -0.17
CA GLU A 131 11.46 -1.78 0.95
C GLU A 131 11.66 -0.32 0.53
N LYS A 132 12.32 -0.07 -0.61
CA LYS A 132 12.49 1.28 -1.16
C LYS A 132 11.17 1.98 -1.48
N PHE A 133 10.17 1.22 -1.91
CA PHE A 133 8.81 1.75 -2.03
C PHE A 133 8.23 2.09 -0.64
N ASP A 134 8.35 1.18 0.33
CA ASP A 134 7.71 1.33 1.63
C ASP A 134 8.35 2.41 2.54
N GLU A 135 9.63 2.74 2.34
CA GLU A 135 10.27 3.91 2.96
C GLU A 135 9.47 5.22 2.73
N ILE A 136 8.74 5.31 1.62
CA ILE A 136 7.91 6.46 1.25
C ILE A 136 6.45 6.23 1.63
N PHE A 137 5.89 5.09 1.20
CA PHE A 137 4.46 4.85 1.30
C PHE A 137 4.02 4.24 2.63
N ALA A 138 4.89 3.56 3.38
CA ALA A 138 4.66 2.99 4.71
C ALA A 138 3.31 2.25 4.85
N VAL A 139 3.08 1.27 3.99
CA VAL A 139 1.88 0.44 3.93
C VAL A 139 2.15 -1.07 4.02
N LEU A 140 3.40 -1.54 3.86
CA LEU A 140 3.70 -2.98 3.88
C LEU A 140 3.63 -3.56 5.29
N LYS A 141 4.21 -2.87 6.27
CA LYS A 141 4.06 -3.28 7.68
C LYS A 141 2.59 -3.21 8.08
N ASP A 142 2.04 -4.33 8.55
CA ASP A 142 0.68 -4.36 9.10
C ASP A 142 0.69 -3.92 10.56
N ASP A 143 0.63 -2.61 10.78
CA ASP A 143 0.53 -1.96 12.08
C ASP A 143 -0.78 -1.16 12.23
N ASP A 144 -1.81 -1.55 11.47
CA ASP A 144 -3.13 -0.91 11.49
C ASP A 144 -3.84 -1.13 12.82
N GLU A 145 -3.78 -2.35 13.37
CA GLU A 145 -4.44 -2.76 14.62
C GLU A 145 -4.18 -1.79 15.80
N PRO A 146 -2.92 -1.53 16.21
CA PRO A 146 -2.67 -0.60 17.32
C PRO A 146 -3.11 0.84 17.02
N LYS A 147 -3.18 1.26 15.74
CA LYS A 147 -3.67 2.59 15.36
C LYS A 147 -5.20 2.67 15.46
N ILE A 148 -5.88 1.59 15.10
CA ILE A 148 -7.33 1.43 15.21
C ILE A 148 -7.72 1.43 16.69
N GLN A 149 -7.03 0.64 17.52
CA GLN A 149 -7.31 0.56 18.96
C GLN A 149 -7.24 1.93 19.66
N ARG A 150 -6.23 2.76 19.34
CA ARG A 150 -6.12 4.14 19.86
C ARG A 150 -7.30 5.03 19.46
N ILE A 151 -7.90 4.78 18.29
CA ILE A 151 -9.07 5.53 17.82
C ILE A 151 -10.34 5.05 18.52
N ILE A 152 -10.45 3.75 18.80
CA ILE A 152 -11.54 3.18 19.58
C ILE A 152 -11.50 3.73 21.02
N GLU A 153 -10.35 3.69 21.70
CA GLU A 153 -10.16 4.25 23.04
C GLU A 153 -10.52 5.74 23.10
N TRP A 154 -10.14 6.50 22.08
CA TRP A 154 -10.55 7.90 21.94
C TRP A 154 -12.07 8.05 21.77
N ALA A 155 -12.70 7.18 20.96
CA ALA A 155 -14.13 7.22 20.73
C ALA A 155 -14.93 6.86 21.99
N GLU A 156 -14.45 5.91 22.79
CA GLU A 156 -15.01 5.57 24.11
C GLU A 156 -14.96 6.78 25.05
N ALA A 157 -13.78 7.40 25.21
CA ALA A 157 -13.58 8.53 26.10
C ALA A 157 -14.45 9.75 25.72
N GLU A 158 -14.75 9.91 24.44
CA GLU A 158 -15.56 11.00 23.89
C GLU A 158 -17.06 10.68 23.80
N GLY A 159 -17.47 9.46 24.15
CA GLY A 159 -18.86 9.01 24.00
C GLY A 159 -19.33 8.99 22.53
N LYS A 160 -18.47 8.52 21.62
CA LYS A 160 -18.70 8.46 20.16
C LYS A 160 -18.68 7.04 19.61
N LEU A 161 -18.66 6.02 20.48
CA LEU A 161 -18.55 4.62 20.07
C LEU A 161 -19.73 4.15 19.23
N GLU A 162 -20.91 4.78 19.36
CA GLU A 162 -22.09 4.45 18.55
C GLU A 162 -21.89 4.69 17.05
N ASN A 163 -20.82 5.39 16.67
CA ASN A 163 -20.44 5.64 15.28
C ASN A 163 -19.48 4.58 14.72
N ALA A 164 -19.03 3.63 15.55
CA ALA A 164 -18.16 2.53 15.15
C ALA A 164 -18.95 1.44 14.41
N SER A 165 -18.36 0.86 13.36
CA SER A 165 -18.90 -0.31 12.69
C SER A 165 -18.81 -1.54 13.59
N ASN A 166 -19.80 -2.43 13.51
CA ASN A 166 -19.85 -3.68 14.28
C ASN A 166 -18.63 -4.62 14.05
N GLU A 167 -17.83 -4.39 13.02
CA GLU A 167 -16.62 -5.16 12.74
C GLU A 167 -15.38 -4.68 13.55
N LEU A 168 -15.50 -3.55 14.25
CA LEU A 168 -14.44 -2.95 15.08
C LEU A 168 -14.64 -3.12 16.59
N VAL A 169 -15.82 -3.60 17.01
CA VAL A 169 -16.24 -3.76 18.41
C VAL A 169 -16.41 -5.23 18.71
#